data_AF-A0A538TBA7-F1
#
_entry.id   AF-A0A538TBA7-F1
#
_cell.length_a   1.000
_cell.length_b   1.000
_cell.length_c   1.000
_cell.angle_alpha   90.00
_cell.angle_beta   90.00
_cell.angle_gamma   90.00
#
_symmetry.space_group_name_H-M   'P 1'
#
loop_
_entity.id
_entity.type
_entity.pdbx_description
1 polymer ?
#
loop_
_entity_poly.entity_id
_entity_poly.type
_entity_poly.pdbx_seq_one_letter_code
_entity_poly.pdbx_strand_id
1 'polypeptide(L)'
;METPLTRRVLEDHDAVIEASKLLPVLKAVRRGDFSARLPENWTGLSGKVADTFNELVEMNARLAAELARVSVAVGQHGKIDERASLGGTVAGTWKDE
;
A
#
# COMPACT_ATOMS: atom_id res chain seq x y z
N MET A 1 22.65 42.53 20.84
CA MET A 1 23.31 42.37 19.53
C MET A 1 23.25 40.89 19.18
N GLU A 2 22.26 40.57 18.33
CA GLU A 2 22.15 39.50 17.31
C GLU A 2 22.93 38.17 17.50
N THR A 3 22.43 36.94 17.28
CA THR A 3 21.11 36.29 17.17
C THR A 3 21.42 34.78 17.21
N PRO A 4 20.75 33.90 17.99
CA PRO A 4 20.94 32.45 17.88
C PRO A 4 20.06 31.89 16.75
N LEU A 5 20.44 32.13 15.49
CA LEU A 5 19.68 31.66 14.31
C LEU A 5 20.08 30.27 13.82
N THR A 6 21.17 29.68 14.31
CA THR A 6 21.71 28.44 13.71
C THR A 6 21.13 27.15 14.29
N ARG A 7 20.35 27.19 15.38
CA ARG A 7 19.75 25.96 15.96
C ARG A 7 18.44 25.55 15.29
N ARG A 8 17.80 26.46 14.54
CA ARG A 8 16.44 26.28 14.01
C ARG A 8 16.37 25.71 12.59
N VAL A 9 17.51 25.42 11.96
CA VAL A 9 17.57 24.92 10.58
C VAL A 9 17.74 23.37 10.51
N LEU A 10 17.69 22.66 11.65
CA LEU A 10 17.83 21.19 11.69
C LEU A 10 16.62 20.45 12.28
N GLU A 11 15.50 21.13 12.53
CA GLU A 11 14.35 20.53 13.23
C GLU A 11 13.12 20.28 12.36
N ASP A 12 13.28 20.37 11.04
CA ASP A 12 12.28 19.88 10.11
C ASP A 12 12.98 19.00 9.08
N HIS A 13 12.22 18.08 8.47
CA HIS A 13 12.64 17.05 7.51
C HIS A 13 12.84 15.65 8.11
N ASP A 14 11.69 14.98 8.21
CA ASP A 14 11.46 13.54 8.39
C ASP A 14 10.95 13.18 9.78
N ALA A 15 9.63 13.29 9.93
CA ALA A 15 8.90 12.49 10.90
C ALA A 15 9.41 11.04 10.78
N VAL A 16 10.17 10.59 11.77
CA VAL A 16 10.72 9.24 11.82
C VAL A 16 9.54 8.27 11.69
N ILE A 17 9.60 7.33 10.74
CA ILE A 17 8.59 6.28 10.63
C ILE A 17 8.48 5.62 12.01
N GLU A 18 7.31 5.72 12.63
CA GLU A 18 7.05 5.05 13.88
C GLU A 18 6.96 3.54 13.61
N ALA A 19 8.09 2.84 13.75
CA ALA A 19 8.16 1.38 13.52
C ALA A 19 7.12 0.61 14.36
N SER A 20 6.74 1.16 15.52
CA SER A 20 5.66 0.66 16.39
C SER A 20 4.27 0.69 15.74
N LYS A 21 4.03 1.63 14.82
CA LYS A 21 2.78 1.75 14.04
C LYS A 21 2.84 0.96 12.74
N LEU A 22 4.02 0.90 12.10
CA LEU A 22 4.21 0.17 10.83
C LEU A 22 4.13 -1.36 11.01
N LEU A 23 4.82 -1.91 12.02
CA LEU A 23 4.93 -3.35 12.19
C LEU A 23 3.58 -4.07 12.36
N PRO A 24 2.60 -3.56 13.14
CA PRO A 24 1.27 -4.16 13.22
C PRO A 24 0.55 -4.21 11.87
N VAL A 25 0.63 -3.13 11.09
CA VAL A 25 -0.01 -3.03 9.77
C VAL A 25 0.63 -4.01 8.80
N LEU A 26 1.96 -4.09 8.75
CA LEU A 26 2.67 -5.10 7.95
C LEU A 26 2.28 -6.53 8.33
N LYS A 27 2.18 -6.81 9.63
CA LYS A 27 1.75 -8.12 10.12
C LYS A 27 0.32 -8.44 9.71
N ALA A 28 -0.58 -7.44 9.66
CA ALA A 28 -1.97 -7.62 9.22
C ALA A 28 -2.03 -7.94 7.72
N VAL A 29 -1.38 -7.13 6.88
CA VAL A 29 -1.32 -7.34 5.43
C VAL A 29 -0.69 -8.69 5.08
N ARG A 30 0.36 -9.11 5.79
CA ARG A 30 0.96 -10.45 5.63
C ARG A 30 -0.02 -11.59 5.92
N ARG A 31 -1.02 -11.37 6.78
CA ARG A 31 -2.09 -12.35 7.06
C ARG A 31 -3.26 -12.24 6.08
N GLY A 32 -3.17 -11.41 5.05
CA GLY A 32 -4.23 -11.18 4.07
C GLY A 32 -5.28 -10.15 4.51
N ASP A 33 -5.05 -9.42 5.60
CA ASP A 33 -5.91 -8.31 5.99
C ASP A 33 -5.54 -7.06 5.18
N PHE A 34 -6.15 -6.94 4.00
CA PHE A 34 -5.98 -5.79 3.12
C PHE A 34 -6.91 -4.61 3.47
N SER A 35 -7.56 -4.62 4.63
CA SER A 35 -8.26 -3.44 5.18
C SER A 35 -7.34 -2.58 6.05
N ALA A 36 -6.19 -3.11 6.48
CA ALA A 36 -5.23 -2.39 7.30
C ALA A 36 -4.59 -1.21 6.53
N ARG A 37 -4.45 -0.06 7.19
CA ARG A 37 -3.90 1.18 6.60
C ARG A 37 -2.87 1.82 7.53
N LEU A 38 -1.90 2.50 6.94
CA LEU A 38 -1.06 3.47 7.66
C LEU A 38 -1.80 4.81 7.82
N PRO A 39 -1.49 5.61 8.85
CA PRO A 39 -2.19 6.88 9.10
C PRO A 39 -1.99 7.90 7.98
N GLU A 40 -3.08 8.53 7.53
CA GLU A 40 -3.08 9.57 6.49
C GLU A 40 -2.58 10.93 6.99
N ASN A 41 -2.49 11.11 8.32
CA ASN A 41 -2.02 12.36 8.92
C ASN A 41 -0.49 12.46 9.00
N TRP A 42 0.24 11.45 8.51
CA TRP A 42 1.69 11.51 8.39
C TRP A 42 2.08 12.48 7.27
N THR A 43 3.12 13.27 7.50
CA THR A 43 3.61 14.28 6.54
C THR A 43 5.06 14.00 6.14
N GLY A 44 5.56 14.74 5.15
CA GLY A 44 6.93 14.58 4.65
C GLY A 44 7.18 13.21 4.00
N LEU A 45 8.37 12.63 4.20
CA LEU A 45 8.70 11.32 3.66
C LEU A 45 7.80 10.20 4.24
N SER A 46 7.46 10.28 5.53
CA SER A 46 6.58 9.29 6.17
C SER A 46 5.18 9.28 5.58
N GLY A 47 4.61 10.45 5.26
CA GLY A 47 3.34 10.55 4.54
C GLY A 47 3.41 9.87 3.18
N LYS A 48 4.45 10.16 2.38
CA LYS A 48 4.65 9.52 1.07
C LYS A 48 4.77 8.00 1.18
N VAL A 49 5.49 7.50 2.19
CA VAL A 49 5.58 6.05 2.46
C VAL A 49 4.22 5.47 2.84
N ALA A 50 3.43 6.18 3.66
CA ALA A 50 2.08 5.75 4.03
C ALA A 50 1.15 5.67 2.81
N ASP A 51 1.15 6.70 1.97
CA ASP A 51 0.36 6.75 0.74
C ASP A 51 0.73 5.61 -0.20
N THR A 52 2.03 5.48 -0.55
CA THR A 52 2.51 4.41 -1.43
C THR A 52 2.23 3.02 -0.87
N PHE A 53 2.37 2.83 0.45
CA PHE A 53 2.05 1.56 1.09
C PHE A 53 0.55 1.27 1.01
N ASN A 54 -0.31 2.24 1.29
CA ASN A 54 -1.76 2.07 1.23
C ASN A 54 -2.22 1.72 -0.20
N GLU A 55 -1.63 2.34 -1.23
CA GLU A 55 -1.84 1.98 -2.65
C GLU A 55 -1.44 0.52 -2.94
N LEU A 56 -0.29 0.06 -2.43
CA LEU A 56 0.13 -1.35 -2.57
C LEU A 56 -0.84 -2.31 -1.89
N VAL A 57 -1.37 -1.96 -0.72
CA VAL A 57 -2.38 -2.78 -0.02
C VAL A 57 -3.68 -2.83 -0.81
N GLU A 58 -4.10 -1.72 -1.42
CA GLU A 58 -5.28 -1.69 -2.28
C GLU A 58 -5.10 -2.56 -3.53
N MET A 59 -3.94 -2.50 -4.17
CA MET A 59 -3.62 -3.37 -5.30
C MET A 59 -3.68 -4.86 -4.92
N ASN A 60 -3.14 -5.23 -3.75
CA ASN A 60 -3.25 -6.60 -3.23
C ASN A 60 -4.70 -7.03 -2.97
N ALA A 61 -5.55 -6.11 -2.48
CA ALA A 61 -6.98 -6.39 -2.29
C ALA A 61 -7.67 -6.70 -3.62
N ARG A 62 -7.40 -5.91 -4.67
CA ARG A 62 -7.95 -6.11 -6.02
C ARG A 62 -7.46 -7.42 -6.63
N LEU A 63 -6.18 -7.73 -6.48
CA LEU A 63 -5.58 -9.00 -6.90
C LEU A 63 -6.24 -10.21 -6.25
N ALA A 64 -6.45 -10.16 -4.93
CA ALA A 64 -7.11 -11.24 -4.20
C ALA A 64 -8.57 -11.43 -4.64
N ALA A 65 -9.29 -10.33 -4.89
CA ALA A 65 -10.66 -10.39 -5.41
C ALA A 65 -10.72 -11.01 -6.81
N GLU A 66 -9.81 -10.64 -7.71
CA GLU A 66 -9.74 -11.21 -9.05
C GLU A 66 -9.37 -12.70 -9.02
N LEU A 67 -8.42 -13.10 -8.18
CA LEU A 67 -8.06 -14.51 -8.03
C LEU A 67 -9.26 -15.34 -7.51
N ALA A 68 -10.04 -14.80 -6.57
CA ALA A 68 -11.26 -15.44 -6.10
C ALA A 68 -12.31 -15.57 -7.21
N ARG A 69 -12.54 -14.50 -7.99
CA ARG A 69 -13.47 -14.49 -9.12
C ARG A 69 -13.08 -15.54 -10.18
N VAL A 70 -11.82 -15.58 -10.58
CA VAL A 70 -11.30 -16.57 -11.55
C VAL A 70 -11.44 -17.98 -11.00
N SER A 71 -11.12 -18.20 -9.72
CA SER A 71 -11.27 -19.52 -9.08
C SER A 71 -12.73 -20.02 -9.11
N VAL A 72 -13.70 -19.12 -8.91
CA VAL A 72 -15.13 -19.44 -9.03
C VAL A 72 -15.51 -19.73 -10.49
N ALA A 73 -15.06 -18.91 -11.44
CA ALA A 73 -15.34 -19.12 -12.86
C ALA A 73 -14.82 -20.47 -13.38
N VAL A 74 -13.57 -20.80 -13.05
CA VAL A 74 -12.95 -22.07 -13.47
C VAL A 74 -13.58 -23.25 -12.73
N GLY A 75 -13.72 -23.17 -11.41
CA GLY A 75 -14.15 -24.29 -10.58
C GLY A 75 -15.65 -24.59 -10.62
N GLN A 76 -16.49 -23.57 -10.61
CA GLN A 76 -17.96 -23.74 -10.56
C GLN A 76 -18.61 -23.66 -11.93
N HIS A 77 -18.06 -22.87 -12.85
CA HIS A 77 -18.65 -22.65 -14.18
C HIS A 77 -17.89 -23.34 -15.32
N GLY A 78 -16.75 -23.99 -15.03
CA GLY A 78 -15.96 -24.72 -16.03
C GLY A 78 -15.29 -23.83 -17.09
N LYS A 79 -15.18 -22.51 -16.83
CA LYS A 79 -14.61 -21.53 -17.76
C LYS A 79 -13.09 -21.46 -17.62
N ILE A 80 -12.40 -22.44 -18.22
CA ILE A 80 -10.93 -22.60 -18.12
C ILE A 80 -10.12 -21.54 -18.89
N ASP A 81 -10.78 -20.75 -19.74
CA ASP A 81 -10.20 -19.67 -20.54
C ASP A 81 -10.30 -18.30 -19.85
N GLU A 82 -10.94 -18.22 -18.69
CA GLU A 82 -11.14 -16.97 -17.96
C GLU A 82 -9.84 -16.51 -17.28
N ARG A 83 -9.37 -15.31 -17.64
CA ARG A 83 -8.14 -14.70 -17.11
C ARG A 83 -8.46 -13.64 -16.07
N ALA A 84 -7.50 -13.40 -15.16
CA ALA A 84 -7.55 -12.26 -14.25
C ALA A 84 -7.40 -10.96 -15.04
N SER A 85 -8.02 -9.87 -14.55
CA SER A 85 -7.76 -8.54 -15.10
C SER A 85 -7.93 -7.50 -14.00
N LEU A 86 -6.87 -6.73 -13.74
CA LEU A 86 -6.84 -5.77 -12.63
C LEU A 86 -7.31 -4.36 -13.02
N GLY A 87 -7.80 -4.19 -14.25
CA GLY A 87 -8.24 -2.90 -14.80
C GLY A 87 -7.08 -1.99 -15.22
N GLY A 88 -7.38 -0.93 -15.98
CA GLY A 88 -6.39 -0.10 -16.68
C GLY A 88 -5.53 0.85 -15.81
N THR A 89 -5.60 0.76 -14.48
CA THR A 89 -4.87 1.67 -13.57
C THR A 89 -3.60 1.05 -12.98
N VAL A 90 -3.32 -0.23 -13.26
CA VAL A 90 -2.05 -0.87 -12.87
C VAL A 90 -0.95 -0.62 -13.91
N ALA A 91 0.28 -0.46 -13.40
CA ALA A 91 1.48 -0.21 -14.20
C ALA A 91 2.53 -1.30 -13.98
N GLY A 92 3.52 -1.38 -14.89
CA GLY A 92 4.57 -2.39 -14.85
C GLY A 92 4.03 -3.79 -15.15
N THR A 93 4.67 -4.83 -14.60
CA THR A 93 4.29 -6.24 -14.82
C THR A 93 2.81 -6.52 -14.57
N TRP A 94 2.18 -5.79 -13.65
CA TRP A 94 0.76 -5.93 -13.33
C TRP A 94 -0.20 -5.51 -14.45
N LYS A 95 0.28 -4.82 -15.48
CA LYS A 95 -0.51 -4.44 -16.66
C LYS A 95 -0.51 -5.53 -17.74
N ASP A 96 0.55 -6.34 -17.77
CA ASP A 96 0.84 -7.25 -18.87
C ASP A 96 0.31 -8.68 -18.60
N GLU A 97 -0.26 -8.92 -17.42
CA GLU A 97 -0.90 -10.17 -16.97
C GLU A 97 -2.42 -10.02 -16.79
#